data_AF-A0A5C7MN97-F1
#
_entry.id   AF-A0A5C7MN97-F1
#
_cell.length_a   1.000
_cell.length_b   1.000
_cell.length_c   1.000
_cell.angle_alpha   90.00
_cell.angle_beta   90.00
_cell.angle_gamma   90.00
#
_symmetry.space_group_name_H-M   'P 1'
#
loop_
_entity.id
_entity.type
_entity.pdbx_description
1 polymer ?
#
loop_
_entity_poly.entity_id
_entity_poly.type
_entity_poly.pdbx_seq_one_letter_code
_entity_poly.pdbx_strand_id
1 'polypeptide(L)' 'MISIVFLSLVGAAQCSLCTKNAQQLGDGPAQGMNTGIMYLAFIPVAAMFIIGYKWWKYEKKNNNI' A
#
# COMPACT_ATOMS: atom_id res chain seq x y z
N MET A 1 -7.44 -5.97 26.48
CA MET A 1 -6.38 -6.82 25.94
C MET A 1 -5.79 -6.09 24.74
N ILE A 2 -4.67 -5.41 24.94
CA ILE A 2 -3.94 -4.69 23.89
C ILE A 2 -3.28 -5.76 23.02
N SER A 3 -3.91 -6.11 21.91
CA SER A 3 -3.32 -6.98 20.90
C SER A 3 -2.61 -6.13 19.87
N ILE A 4 -1.32 -6.03 20.10
CA ILE A 4 -0.26 -5.58 19.22
C ILE A 4 -0.46 -6.15 17.80
N VAL A 5 -0.56 -5.24 16.83
CA VAL A 5 -0.58 -5.52 15.39
C VAL A 5 0.82 -5.95 14.96
N PHE A 6 1.03 -7.24 14.63
CA PHE A 6 2.22 -7.72 13.93
C PHE A 6 1.85 -8.53 12.69
N LEU A 7 1.99 -7.85 11.55
CA LEU A 7 2.81 -8.25 10.40
C LEU A 7 2.72 -9.71 9.95
N SER A 8 1.75 -10.00 9.09
CA SER A 8 1.80 -11.21 8.28
C SER A 8 2.66 -10.98 7.03
N LEU A 9 3.85 -11.59 7.05
CA LEU A 9 4.90 -11.53 6.03
C LEU A 9 4.95 -12.78 5.15
N VAL A 10 3.82 -13.45 4.93
CA VAL A 10 3.76 -14.55 3.97
C VAL A 10 3.42 -13.96 2.60
N GLY A 11 4.24 -14.27 1.59
CA GLY A 11 4.10 -13.88 0.18
C GLY A 11 2.86 -14.44 -0.52
N ALA A 12 1.73 -14.52 0.18
CA ALA A 12 0.40 -14.81 -0.31
C ALA A 12 -0.53 -13.73 0.26
N ALA A 13 -1.29 -13.05 -0.62
CA ALA A 13 -2.13 -11.91 -0.27
C ALA A 13 -3.00 -12.20 0.98
N GLN A 14 -2.88 -11.35 2.01
CA GLN A 14 -3.51 -11.50 3.33
C GLN A 14 -5.01 -11.21 3.37
N CYS A 15 -5.55 -10.62 2.30
CA CYS A 15 -6.98 -10.36 2.18
C CYS A 15 -7.67 -11.57 1.54
N SER A 16 -8.56 -12.23 2.29
CA SER A 16 -9.34 -13.39 1.81
C SER A 16 -10.16 -13.08 0.54
N LEU A 17 -10.57 -11.82 0.35
CA LEU A 17 -11.22 -11.32 -0.88
C LEU A 17 -10.31 -11.39 -2.11
N CYS A 18 -9.00 -11.19 -1.95
CA CYS A 18 -8.05 -11.20 -3.05
C CYS A 18 -7.72 -12.64 -3.47
N THR A 19 -7.60 -13.58 -2.53
CA THR A 19 -7.37 -14.99 -2.88
C THR A 19 -8.59 -15.62 -3.57
N LYS A 20 -9.80 -15.33 -3.08
CA LYS A 20 -11.06 -15.86 -3.64
C LYS A 20 -11.28 -15.43 -5.09
N ASN A 21 -11.07 -14.14 -5.39
CA ASN A 21 -11.24 -13.63 -6.75
C ASN A 21 -10.16 -14.17 -7.69
N ALA A 22 -8.90 -14.27 -7.25
CA ALA A 22 -7.83 -14.82 -8.08
C ALA A 22 -8.12 -16.25 -8.56
N GLN A 23 -8.69 -17.10 -7.70
CA GLN A 23 -9.03 -18.49 -8.03
C GLN A 23 -10.10 -18.63 -9.12
N GLN A 24 -10.94 -17.62 -9.32
CA GLN A 24 -11.98 -17.62 -10.36
C GLN A 24 -11.49 -17.12 -11.72
N LEU A 25 -10.33 -16.44 -11.76
CA LEU A 25 -9.87 -15.71 -12.94
C LEU A 25 -8.93 -16.56 -13.84
N GLY A 26 -8.35 -17.65 -13.33
CA GLY A 26 -7.34 -18.46 -14.05
C GLY A 26 -5.91 -17.92 -13.92
N ASP A 27 -4.90 -18.69 -14.33
CA ASP A 27 -3.48 -18.47 -13.94
C ASP A 27 -2.91 -17.08 -14.31
N GLY A 28 -3.18 -16.57 -15.51
CA GLY A 28 -2.68 -15.26 -15.97
C GLY A 28 -3.23 -14.06 -15.18
N PRO A 29 -4.56 -13.85 -15.15
CA PRO A 29 -5.16 -12.74 -14.40
C PRO A 29 -5.07 -12.90 -12.88
N ALA A 30 -4.98 -14.12 -12.34
CA ALA A 30 -4.70 -14.36 -10.91
C ALA A 30 -3.34 -13.75 -10.50
N GLN A 31 -2.32 -13.93 -11.34
CA GLN A 31 -0.99 -13.35 -11.11
C GLN A 31 -0.98 -11.82 -11.26
N GLY A 32 -1.70 -11.28 -12.25
CA GLY A 32 -1.84 -9.83 -12.45
C GLY A 32 -2.53 -9.12 -11.27
N MET A 33 -3.46 -9.80 -10.60
CA MET A 33 -4.22 -9.20 -9.50
C MET A 33 -3.37 -8.93 -8.25
N ASN A 34 -2.46 -9.83 -7.88
CA ASN A 34 -1.55 -9.62 -6.74
C ASN A 34 -0.62 -8.41 -6.97
N THR A 35 -0.12 -8.26 -8.19
CA THR A 35 0.68 -7.10 -8.60
C THR A 35 -0.15 -5.82 -8.54
N GLY A 36 -1.41 -5.87 -8.99
CA GLY A 36 -2.34 -4.74 -8.92
C GLY A 36 -2.62 -4.27 -7.49
N ILE A 37 -2.78 -5.19 -6.53
CA ILE A 37 -3.00 -4.85 -5.12
C ILE A 37 -1.78 -4.12 -4.53
N MET A 38 -0.57 -4.61 -4.78
CA MET A 38 0.65 -3.90 -4.35
C MET A 38 0.73 -2.50 -4.94
N TYR A 39 0.39 -2.34 -6.23
CA TYR A 39 0.39 -1.05 -6.89
C TYR A 39 -0.61 -0.07 -6.26
N LEU A 40 -1.85 -0.53 -6.03
CA LEU A 40 -2.89 0.28 -5.41
C LEU A 40 -2.59 0.62 -3.95
N ALA A 41 -1.93 -0.27 -3.20
CA ALA A 41 -1.50 -0.01 -1.83
C ALA A 41 -0.34 0.99 -1.76
N PHE A 42 0.56 0.99 -2.75
CA PHE A 42 1.71 1.89 -2.79
C PHE A 42 1.31 3.34 -3.12
N ILE A 43 0.30 3.54 -3.97
CA ILE A 43 -0.16 4.87 -4.39
C ILE A 43 -0.49 5.81 -3.22
N PRO A 44 -1.36 5.47 -2.25
CA PRO A 44 -1.73 6.39 -1.17
C PRO A 44 -0.53 6.71 -0.26
N VAL A 45 0.36 5.74 -0.04
CA VAL A 45 1.59 5.95 0.75
C VAL A 45 2.52 6.93 0.05
N ALA A 46 2.74 6.74 -1.25
CA ALA A 46 3.56 7.65 -2.06
C ALA A 46 2.97 9.07 -2.12
N ALA A 47 1.64 9.18 -2.26
CA ALA A 47 0.95 10.47 -2.28
C ALA A 47 1.12 11.22 -0.95
N MET A 48 0.91 10.54 0.19
CA MET A 48 1.13 11.13 1.51
C MET A 48 2.58 11.60 1.71
N PHE A 49 3.55 10.79 1.28
CA PHE A 49 4.97 11.14 1.35
C PHE A 49 5.30 12.40 0.55
N ILE A 50 4.81 12.50 -0.70
CA ILE A 50 5.04 13.67 -1.57
C ILE A 50 4.44 14.94 -0.96
N ILE A 51 3.19 14.87 -0.50
CA ILE A 51 2.50 16.02 0.09
C ILE A 51 3.24 16.48 1.36
N GLY A 52 3.56 15.56 2.25
CA GLY A 52 4.29 15.84 3.49
C GLY A 52 5.66 16.47 3.24
N TYR A 53 6.44 15.91 2.30
CA TYR A 53 7.76 16.45 1.95
C TYR A 53 7.68 17.87 1.39
N LYS A 54 6.70 18.14 0.51
CA LYS A 54 6.47 19.48 -0.03
C LYS A 54 6.07 20.47 1.05
N TRP A 55 5.20 20.07 1.99
CA TRP A 55 4.80 20.92 3.11
C TRP A 55 6.01 21.25 3.98
N TRP A 56 6.77 20.26 4.44
CA TRP A 56 7.95 20.50 5.28
C TRP A 56 8.96 21.45 4.63
N LYS A 57 9.20 21.30 3.32
CA LYS A 57 10.07 22.23 2.57
C LYS A 57 9.50 23.64 2.49
N TYR A 58 8.19 23.79 2.32
CA TYR A 58 7.51 25.08 2.32
C TYR A 58 7.60 25.77 3.68
N GLU A 59 7.35 25.04 4.77
CA GLU A 59 7.51 25.56 6.12
C GLU A 59 8.96 25.94 6.42
N LYS A 60 9.93 25.13 6.02
CA LYS A 60 11.34 25.50 6.20
C LYS A 60 11.69 26.78 5.45
N LYS A 61 11.17 26.98 4.23
CA LYS A 61 11.38 28.24 3.48
C LYS A 61 10.71 29.43 4.18
N ASN A 62 9.52 29.26 4.71
CA ASN A 62 8.77 30.33 5.38
C ASN A 62 9.29 30.66 6.78
N ASN A 63 9.87 29.70 7.51
CA ASN A 63 10.46 29.91 8.84
C ASN A 63 11.92 30.41 8.80
N ASN A 64 12.49 30.58 7.60
CA ASN A 64 13.83 31.16 7.40
C ASN A 64 13.74 32.51 6.64
N ILE A 65 12.61 33.21 6.73
CA ILE A 65 12.41 34.62 6.36
C ILE A 65 12.28 35.46 7.63
#